data_AF-A0ABD5NCH5-F1
#
_entry.id   AF-A0ABD5NCH5-F1
#
_cell.length_a   1.000
_cell.length_b   1.000
_cell.length_c   1.000
_cell.angle_alpha   90.00
_cell.angle_beta   90.00
_cell.angle_gamma   90.00
#
_symmetry.space_group_name_H-M   'P 1'
#
loop_
_entity.id
_entity.type
_entity.pdbx_description
1 polymer ?
#
loop_
_entity_poly.entity_id
_entity_poly.type
_entity_poly.pdbx_seq_one_letter_code
_entity_poly.pdbx_strand_id
1 'polypeptide(L)'
;MDDSVSVGVLSLHNSKETKAIVNAVEALGHRGVWLRENNLCVDIEDGVARMEPDVDVVANRLLLSNTEQPCELLGLALSLSRLRPTLNRPENVLTAFHKFATATSLAESEVSLPDATLALDSDRLNDEKAKYGDEVVYKTAIGTHGGGTWKIAADEQVNPRVGDRYAFLQELVERDGDRHRDLRVYIVDGDIVGTMRRYAPENDWRTNVALGGDVEGVDDLPEDAADMALAAADRIGLDYAGVDLVEGHDGWHLLEVNPTAGFKGLFEATGVSPAPYIAKLAVETAGGEVDDDEVERLAQTLDDSRPADVEANPTPDREEANVIGYTEDVLVSGTSGTERIVAKSDTGASRTSIDTRLAAKIGAGPIKSMTKVKSGSVKSGKARPVVDIVVGVAGDRHTVAASLEDRGHMDYPLLLGRDILQHYQVDVRRRTGEESSSDEE
;
A
#
# COMPACT_ATOMS: atom_id res chain seq x y z
N MET A 1 -35.19 -14.38 11.71
CA MET A 1 -34.25 -13.49 12.42
C MET A 1 -33.49 -12.79 11.32
N ASP A 2 -33.00 -11.57 11.53
CA ASP A 2 -32.26 -10.88 10.49
C ASP A 2 -30.86 -11.52 10.48
N ASP A 3 -30.62 -12.48 9.58
CA ASP A 3 -29.35 -13.21 9.45
C ASP A 3 -28.28 -12.38 8.71
N SER A 4 -28.51 -11.07 8.60
CA SER A 4 -27.60 -10.10 8.02
C SER A 4 -26.38 -9.87 8.91
N VAL A 5 -25.22 -10.37 8.46
CA VAL A 5 -23.90 -10.08 9.02
C VAL A 5 -23.24 -8.84 8.40
N SER A 6 -22.14 -8.39 8.99
CA SER A 6 -21.34 -7.26 8.54
C SER A 6 -19.90 -7.65 8.15
N VAL A 7 -19.48 -7.24 6.95
CA VAL A 7 -18.15 -7.54 6.39
C VAL A 7 -17.36 -6.25 6.23
N GLY A 8 -16.23 -6.15 6.92
CA GLY A 8 -15.29 -5.04 6.77
C GLY A 8 -14.20 -5.33 5.74
N VAL A 9 -14.18 -4.62 4.61
CA VAL A 9 -13.09 -4.73 3.62
C VAL A 9 -11.99 -3.74 3.99
N LEU A 10 -10.86 -4.25 4.48
CA LEU A 10 -9.72 -3.46 4.95
C LEU A 10 -8.81 -3.05 3.80
N SER A 11 -8.85 -1.76 3.45
CA SER A 11 -8.03 -1.19 2.39
C SER A 11 -7.81 0.30 2.61
N LEU A 12 -6.54 0.72 2.75
CA LEU A 12 -6.18 2.14 2.86
C LEU A 12 -5.95 2.83 1.50
N HIS A 13 -6.13 2.09 0.40
CA HIS A 13 -5.99 2.62 -0.95
C HIS A 13 -7.33 2.50 -1.69
N ASN A 14 -7.53 3.37 -2.69
CA ASN A 14 -8.72 3.35 -3.53
C ASN A 14 -8.52 2.40 -4.71
N SER A 15 -8.99 1.16 -4.59
CA SER A 15 -8.99 0.17 -5.67
C SER A 15 -10.41 -0.17 -6.12
N LYS A 16 -10.53 -0.60 -7.38
CA LYS A 16 -11.79 -1.09 -7.96
C LYS A 16 -12.22 -2.38 -7.27
N GLU A 17 -11.24 -3.23 -6.96
CA GLU A 17 -11.42 -4.52 -6.31
C GLU A 17 -12.04 -4.38 -4.92
N THR A 18 -11.55 -3.44 -4.10
CA THR A 18 -12.12 -3.18 -2.77
C THR A 18 -13.60 -2.78 -2.87
N LYS A 19 -13.94 -1.88 -3.80
CA LYS A 19 -15.33 -1.47 -4.02
C LYS A 19 -16.21 -2.62 -4.46
N ALA A 20 -15.73 -3.42 -5.42
CA ALA A 20 -16.45 -4.58 -5.92
C ALA A 20 -16.76 -5.60 -4.81
N ILE A 21 -15.84 -5.84 -3.88
CA ILE A 21 -16.10 -6.73 -2.74
C ILE A 21 -17.16 -6.13 -1.82
N VAL A 22 -17.05 -4.84 -1.46
CA VAL A 22 -18.05 -4.17 -0.60
C VAL A 22 -19.44 -4.19 -1.25
N ASN A 23 -19.53 -3.82 -2.53
CA ASN A 23 -20.79 -3.79 -3.28
C ASN A 23 -21.38 -5.20 -3.43
N ALA A 24 -20.54 -6.23 -3.60
CA ALA A 24 -21.01 -7.61 -3.67
C ALA A 24 -21.59 -8.09 -2.32
N VAL A 25 -21.00 -7.71 -1.19
CA VAL A 25 -21.59 -7.98 0.14
C VAL A 25 -22.97 -7.33 0.26
N GLU A 26 -23.11 -6.08 -0.16
CA GLU A 26 -24.40 -5.36 -0.14
C GLU A 26 -25.43 -6.01 -1.08
N ALA A 27 -25.02 -6.39 -2.28
CA ALA A 27 -25.88 -7.05 -3.26
C ALA A 27 -26.36 -8.44 -2.79
N LEU A 28 -25.56 -9.15 -1.99
CA LEU A 28 -25.93 -10.41 -1.34
C LEU A 28 -26.84 -10.21 -0.11
N GLY A 29 -27.24 -8.98 0.20
CA GLY A 29 -28.18 -8.69 1.30
C GLY A 29 -27.53 -8.49 2.67
N HIS A 30 -26.21 -8.30 2.72
CA HIS A 30 -25.43 -8.12 3.94
C HIS A 30 -24.84 -6.72 4.05
N ARG A 31 -24.29 -6.37 5.21
CA ARG A 31 -23.71 -5.04 5.42
C ARG A 31 -22.23 -5.01 5.03
N GLY A 32 -21.92 -4.45 3.86
CA GLY A 32 -20.54 -4.16 3.45
C GLY A 32 -20.03 -2.86 4.08
N VAL A 33 -18.82 -2.87 4.64
CA VAL A 33 -18.17 -1.69 5.20
C VAL A 33 -16.76 -1.57 4.63
N TRP A 34 -16.41 -0.41 4.08
CA TRP A 34 -15.03 -0.16 3.67
C TRP A 34 -14.23 0.43 4.85
N LEU A 35 -13.40 -0.41 5.48
CA LEU A 35 -12.46 0.00 6.52
C LEU A 35 -11.25 0.71 5.89
N ARG A 36 -11.13 2.03 6.12
CA ARG A 36 -10.19 2.95 5.45
C ARG A 36 -9.63 3.98 6.42
N GLU A 37 -8.65 4.76 5.98
CA GLU A 37 -7.92 5.73 6.83
C GLU A 37 -8.84 6.69 7.60
N ASN A 38 -9.96 7.11 6.98
CA ASN A 38 -10.82 8.14 7.55
C ASN A 38 -11.91 7.63 8.50
N ASN A 39 -12.12 6.32 8.62
CA ASN A 39 -13.16 5.76 9.49
C ASN A 39 -12.67 4.73 10.49
N LEU A 40 -11.56 4.03 10.20
CA LEU A 40 -11.09 2.95 11.06
C LEU A 40 -10.49 3.51 12.35
N CYS A 41 -11.09 3.15 13.47
CA CYS A 41 -10.62 3.44 14.81
C CYS A 41 -10.50 2.13 15.60
N VAL A 42 -9.45 2.01 16.41
CA VAL A 42 -9.32 0.95 17.41
C VAL A 42 -9.00 1.62 18.74
N ASP A 43 -9.89 1.44 19.70
CA ASP A 43 -9.78 2.00 21.04
C ASP A 43 -9.53 0.90 22.08
N ILE A 44 -8.79 1.22 23.14
CA ILE A 44 -8.58 0.34 24.29
C ILE A 44 -8.97 1.11 25.55
N GLU A 45 -10.14 0.78 26.09
CA GLU A 45 -10.67 1.37 27.32
C GLU A 45 -10.86 0.26 28.36
N ASP A 46 -10.38 0.49 29.58
CA ASP A 46 -10.43 -0.47 30.69
C ASP A 46 -9.89 -1.87 30.35
N GLY A 47 -8.89 -1.93 29.46
CA GLY A 47 -8.26 -3.18 29.00
C GLY A 47 -9.08 -3.95 27.96
N VAL A 48 -10.16 -3.37 27.44
CA VAL A 48 -10.99 -3.95 26.39
C VAL A 48 -10.74 -3.21 25.08
N ALA A 49 -10.26 -3.94 24.09
CA ALA A 49 -10.06 -3.40 22.74
C ALA A 49 -11.38 -3.48 21.94
N ARG A 50 -11.73 -2.39 21.25
CA ARG A 50 -12.90 -2.27 20.38
C ARG A 50 -12.49 -1.65 19.05
N MET A 51 -13.17 -2.01 17.97
CA MET A 51 -12.98 -1.39 16.67
C MET A 51 -14.24 -0.67 16.21
N GLU A 52 -14.05 0.44 15.51
CA GLU A 52 -15.11 1.18 14.84
C GLU A 52 -14.72 1.44 13.38
N PRO A 53 -15.62 1.24 12.40
CA PRO A 53 -16.89 0.55 12.55
C PRO A 53 -16.72 -0.89 13.02
N ASP A 54 -17.64 -1.35 13.87
CA ASP A 54 -17.66 -2.74 14.29
C ASP A 54 -18.23 -3.63 13.18
N VAL A 55 -17.53 -4.72 12.87
CA VAL A 55 -17.87 -5.66 11.80
C VAL A 55 -17.69 -7.09 12.29
N ASP A 56 -18.39 -8.06 11.72
CA ASP A 56 -18.32 -9.46 12.17
C ASP A 56 -17.07 -10.18 11.65
N VAL A 57 -16.59 -9.79 10.46
CA VAL A 57 -15.40 -10.35 9.78
C VAL A 57 -14.66 -9.25 8.99
N VAL A 58 -13.36 -9.43 8.79
CA VAL A 58 -12.52 -8.53 7.99
C VAL A 58 -11.97 -9.22 6.74
N ALA A 59 -12.26 -8.68 5.55
CA ALA A 59 -11.57 -9.01 4.32
C ALA A 59 -10.34 -8.09 4.14
N ASN A 60 -9.17 -8.57 4.53
CA ASN A 60 -7.87 -7.92 4.41
C ASN A 60 -7.42 -7.78 2.95
N ARG A 61 -7.44 -6.54 2.46
CA ARG A 61 -7.01 -6.15 1.13
C ARG A 61 -5.86 -5.16 1.16
N LEU A 62 -5.05 -5.12 2.23
CA LEU A 62 -3.89 -4.21 2.28
C LEU A 62 -2.85 -4.57 1.22
N LEU A 63 -2.35 -3.54 0.52
CA LEU A 63 -1.28 -3.65 -0.46
C LEU A 63 0.08 -3.40 0.20
N LEU A 64 0.59 -4.39 0.95
CA LEU A 64 1.88 -4.31 1.65
C LEU A 64 3.07 -4.04 0.71
N SER A 65 2.89 -4.39 -0.55
CA SER A 65 3.91 -4.36 -1.59
C SER A 65 4.10 -3.00 -2.26
N ASN A 66 3.15 -2.08 -2.09
CA ASN A 66 3.21 -0.72 -2.61
C ASN A 66 3.50 0.34 -1.53
N THR A 67 3.76 -0.08 -0.29
CA THR A 67 4.09 0.83 0.81
C THR A 67 5.58 0.78 1.18
N GLU A 68 6.10 1.91 1.62
CA GLU A 68 7.42 2.02 2.23
C GLU A 68 7.46 1.39 3.63
N GLN A 69 6.30 1.24 4.28
CA GLN A 69 6.15 0.78 5.67
C GLN A 69 5.22 -0.45 5.78
N PRO A 70 5.60 -1.60 5.18
CA PRO A 70 4.75 -2.81 5.21
C PRO A 70 4.51 -3.33 6.63
N CYS A 71 5.46 -3.14 7.55
CA CYS A 71 5.31 -3.58 8.94
C CYS A 71 4.20 -2.83 9.68
N GLU A 72 4.00 -1.54 9.39
CA GLU A 72 2.91 -0.74 10.01
C GLU A 72 1.54 -1.26 9.56
N LEU A 73 1.38 -1.49 8.25
CA LEU A 73 0.15 -2.05 7.70
C LEU A 73 -0.11 -3.49 8.17
N LEU A 74 0.95 -4.31 8.30
CA LEU A 74 0.83 -5.65 8.86
C LEU A 74 0.44 -5.61 10.35
N GLY A 75 1.01 -4.67 11.12
CA GLY A 75 0.66 -4.45 12.52
C GLY A 75 -0.80 -4.01 12.71
N LEU A 76 -1.30 -3.16 11.81
CA LEU A 76 -2.72 -2.80 11.75
C LEU A 76 -3.60 -4.03 11.50
N ALA A 77 -3.29 -4.81 10.45
CA ALA A 77 -4.04 -6.03 10.14
C ALA A 77 -4.00 -7.05 11.28
N LEU A 78 -2.83 -7.21 11.92
CA LEU A 78 -2.66 -8.08 13.08
C LEU A 78 -3.54 -7.61 14.24
N SER A 79 -3.61 -6.31 14.49
CA SER A 79 -4.46 -5.73 15.55
C SER A 79 -5.93 -6.06 15.32
N LEU A 80 -6.42 -5.90 14.09
CA LEU A 80 -7.81 -6.24 13.73
C LEU A 80 -8.08 -7.74 13.82
N SER A 81 -7.13 -8.58 13.42
CA SER A 81 -7.26 -10.05 13.51
C SER A 81 -7.35 -10.58 14.95
N ARG A 82 -6.99 -9.77 15.96
CA ARG A 82 -7.21 -10.09 17.37
C ARG A 82 -8.64 -9.78 17.83
N LEU A 83 -9.37 -8.97 17.09
CA LEU A 83 -10.73 -8.54 17.41
C LEU A 83 -11.76 -9.32 16.61
N ARG A 84 -11.48 -9.59 15.32
CA ARG A 84 -12.41 -10.22 14.38
C ARG A 84 -11.72 -11.28 13.50
N PRO A 85 -12.44 -12.33 13.08
CA PRO A 85 -11.99 -13.21 11.99
C PRO A 85 -11.51 -12.38 10.80
N THR A 86 -10.39 -12.77 10.17
CA THR A 86 -9.74 -11.97 9.13
C THR A 86 -9.26 -12.86 7.97
N LEU A 87 -9.68 -12.51 6.76
CA LEU A 87 -9.38 -13.19 5.50
C LEU A 87 -8.60 -12.24 4.59
N ASN A 88 -7.37 -12.45 4.13
CA ASN A 88 -6.38 -13.40 4.58
C ASN A 88 -5.81 -13.02 5.95
N ARG A 89 -5.48 -14.04 6.76
CA ARG A 89 -4.78 -13.85 8.03
C ARG A 89 -3.43 -13.12 7.84
N PRO A 90 -3.10 -12.13 8.68
CA PRO A 90 -1.89 -11.33 8.53
C PRO A 90 -0.58 -12.15 8.46
N GLU A 91 -0.49 -13.24 9.23
CA GLU A 91 0.70 -14.10 9.23
C GLU A 91 0.90 -14.80 7.87
N ASN A 92 -0.19 -15.25 7.25
CA ASN A 92 -0.16 -15.93 5.96
C ASN A 92 0.10 -14.93 4.82
N VAL A 93 -0.47 -13.72 4.92
CA VAL A 93 -0.15 -12.59 4.04
C VAL A 93 1.34 -12.27 4.08
N LEU A 94 1.97 -12.23 5.26
CA LEU A 94 3.41 -11.99 5.40
C LEU A 94 4.24 -13.06 4.66
N THR A 95 3.88 -14.34 4.79
CA THR A 95 4.55 -15.45 4.09
C THR A 95 4.43 -15.34 2.57
N ALA A 96 3.22 -15.07 2.06
CA ALA A 96 2.94 -14.93 0.62
C ALA A 96 3.58 -13.65 0.03
N PHE A 97 3.65 -12.59 0.83
CA PHE A 97 4.21 -11.31 0.43
C PHE A 97 5.72 -11.35 0.15
N HIS A 98 6.45 -12.24 0.83
CA HIS A 98 7.89 -12.41 0.65
C HIS A 98 8.18 -13.65 -0.20
N LYS A 99 8.54 -13.46 -1.48
CA LYS A 99 8.69 -14.52 -2.49
C LYS A 99 9.57 -15.69 -2.05
N PHE A 100 10.71 -15.40 -1.42
CA PHE A 100 11.61 -16.44 -0.93
C PHE A 100 11.06 -17.19 0.30
N ALA A 101 10.22 -16.52 1.11
CA ALA A 101 9.56 -17.16 2.25
C ALA A 101 8.43 -18.08 1.76
N THR A 102 7.70 -17.67 0.71
CA THR A 102 6.76 -18.52 -0.01
C THR A 102 7.44 -19.78 -0.53
N ALA A 103 8.53 -19.64 -1.29
CA ALA A 103 9.30 -20.77 -1.81
C ALA A 103 9.82 -21.68 -0.69
N THR A 104 10.34 -21.11 0.40
CA THR A 104 10.81 -21.90 1.56
C THR A 104 9.67 -22.64 2.26
N SER A 105 8.48 -22.05 2.36
CA SER A 105 7.31 -22.68 3.00
C SER A 105 6.71 -23.81 2.17
N LEU A 106 6.97 -23.79 0.85
CA LEU A 106 6.55 -24.81 -0.09
C LEU A 106 7.70 -25.77 -0.46
N ALA A 107 8.89 -25.60 0.12
CA ALA A 107 9.95 -26.57 -0.05
C ALA A 107 9.52 -27.92 0.53
N GLU A 108 9.93 -29.02 -0.11
CA GLU A 108 9.53 -30.39 0.27
C GLU A 108 8.02 -30.66 0.17
N SER A 109 7.32 -29.88 -0.68
CA SER A 109 5.91 -30.10 -1.05
C SER A 109 5.76 -30.75 -2.42
N GLU A 110 4.52 -31.01 -2.82
CA GLU A 110 4.18 -31.39 -4.20
C GLU A 110 4.18 -30.20 -5.19
N VAL A 111 4.35 -28.97 -4.69
CA VAL A 111 4.43 -27.77 -5.51
C VAL A 111 5.85 -27.65 -6.08
N SER A 112 5.98 -27.74 -7.40
CA SER A 112 7.25 -27.52 -8.09
C SER A 112 7.65 -26.06 -8.01
N LEU A 113 8.92 -25.81 -7.70
CA LEU A 113 9.52 -24.50 -7.55
C LEU A 113 10.77 -24.43 -8.44
N PRO A 114 11.03 -23.32 -9.15
CA PRO A 114 12.32 -23.12 -9.79
C PRO A 114 13.40 -23.03 -8.73
N ASP A 115 14.60 -23.56 -9.02
CA ASP A 115 15.72 -23.50 -8.09
C ASP A 115 15.99 -22.04 -7.71
N ALA A 116 16.20 -21.77 -6.41
CA ALA A 116 16.36 -20.41 -5.93
C ALA A 116 17.42 -20.28 -4.84
N THR A 117 18.04 -19.10 -4.73
CA THR A 117 19.09 -18.81 -3.74
C THR A 117 19.04 -17.39 -3.25
N LEU A 118 18.82 -17.26 -1.95
CA LEU A 118 18.99 -16.03 -1.21
C LEU A 118 20.32 -16.11 -0.44
N ALA A 119 21.24 -15.21 -0.75
CA ALA A 119 22.44 -14.98 0.05
C ALA A 119 22.51 -13.51 0.44
N LEU A 120 22.91 -13.23 1.68
CA LEU A 120 22.97 -11.88 2.23
C LEU A 120 24.33 -11.20 2.00
N ASP A 121 25.33 -11.98 1.62
CA ASP A 121 26.66 -11.54 1.25
C ASP A 121 26.80 -11.52 -0.27
N SER A 122 27.50 -10.51 -0.79
CA SER A 122 27.65 -10.30 -2.23
C SER A 122 28.49 -11.39 -2.88
N ASP A 123 29.65 -11.72 -2.29
CA ASP A 123 30.54 -12.73 -2.86
C ASP A 123 29.84 -14.08 -2.87
N ARG A 124 29.17 -14.43 -1.76
CA ARG A 124 28.39 -15.67 -1.69
C ARG A 124 27.26 -15.73 -2.70
N LEU A 125 26.52 -14.64 -2.92
CA LEU A 125 25.44 -14.62 -3.90
C LEU A 125 25.97 -14.86 -5.32
N ASN A 126 27.11 -14.23 -5.65
CA ASN A 126 27.69 -14.34 -6.98
C ASN A 126 28.36 -15.70 -7.22
N ASP A 127 28.95 -16.32 -6.20
CA ASP A 127 29.50 -17.69 -6.27
C ASP A 127 28.43 -18.74 -6.62
N GLU A 128 27.20 -18.51 -6.18
CA GLU A 128 26.08 -19.42 -6.42
C GLU A 128 25.49 -19.30 -7.83
N LYS A 129 25.85 -18.28 -8.63
CA LYS A 129 25.29 -18.10 -9.99
C LYS A 129 25.62 -19.25 -10.93
N ALA A 130 26.79 -19.87 -10.76
CA ALA A 130 27.30 -20.91 -11.65
C ALA A 130 26.39 -22.16 -11.73
N LYS A 131 25.47 -22.36 -10.78
CA LYS A 131 24.52 -23.48 -10.81
C LYS A 131 23.33 -23.28 -11.74
N TYR A 132 23.07 -22.06 -12.20
CA TYR A 132 21.92 -21.71 -13.03
C TYR A 132 22.24 -21.68 -14.53
N GLY A 133 23.46 -22.04 -14.95
CA GLY A 133 23.89 -21.97 -16.35
C GLY A 133 24.33 -20.57 -16.76
N ASP A 134 24.01 -20.16 -17.99
CA ASP A 134 24.48 -18.91 -18.60
C ASP A 134 23.61 -17.68 -18.25
N GLU A 135 22.32 -17.90 -17.97
CA GLU A 135 21.37 -16.85 -17.59
C GLU A 135 20.68 -17.21 -16.28
N VAL A 136 20.42 -16.21 -15.44
CA VAL A 136 19.72 -16.38 -14.16
C VAL A 136 18.76 -15.23 -13.94
N VAL A 137 17.67 -15.51 -13.21
CA VAL A 137 16.72 -14.49 -12.83
C VAL A 137 17.10 -13.89 -11.49
N TYR A 138 17.34 -12.58 -11.46
CA TYR A 138 17.61 -11.82 -10.24
C TYR A 138 16.34 -11.06 -9.83
N LYS A 139 15.80 -11.35 -8.64
CA LYS A 139 14.52 -10.80 -8.17
C LYS A 139 14.64 -10.18 -6.78
N THR A 140 13.90 -9.11 -6.51
CA THR A 140 13.67 -8.65 -5.14
C THR A 140 12.70 -9.59 -4.42
N ALA A 141 12.98 -9.88 -3.15
CA ALA A 141 12.15 -10.77 -2.34
C ALA A 141 10.74 -10.21 -2.08
N ILE A 142 10.61 -8.88 -2.15
CA ILE A 142 9.35 -8.14 -2.08
C ILE A 142 9.28 -7.24 -3.32
N GLY A 143 8.15 -7.23 -4.02
CA GLY A 143 7.92 -6.36 -5.17
C GLY A 143 6.52 -6.52 -5.77
N THR A 144 6.11 -5.56 -6.60
CA THR A 144 4.86 -5.64 -7.39
C THR A 144 5.09 -5.39 -8.87
N HIS A 145 4.12 -5.84 -9.68
CA HIS A 145 3.95 -5.43 -11.09
C HIS A 145 5.19 -5.64 -11.98
N GLY A 146 6.05 -6.63 -11.67
CA GLY A 146 7.26 -6.93 -12.45
C GLY A 146 8.41 -5.93 -12.22
N GLY A 147 8.25 -4.97 -11.30
CA GLY A 147 9.34 -4.19 -10.75
C GLY A 147 10.18 -5.06 -9.82
N GLY A 148 11.51 -4.99 -9.94
CA GLY A 148 12.38 -5.80 -9.10
C GLY A 148 12.73 -7.17 -9.67
N THR A 149 12.70 -7.36 -11.00
CA THR A 149 12.98 -8.66 -11.63
C THR A 149 13.76 -8.45 -12.93
N TRP A 150 14.93 -9.09 -13.03
CA TRP A 150 15.88 -8.95 -14.14
C TRP A 150 16.36 -10.32 -14.60
N LYS A 151 16.54 -10.48 -15.90
CA LYS A 151 17.31 -11.58 -16.47
C LYS A 151 18.73 -11.07 -16.63
N ILE A 152 19.69 -11.75 -16.02
CA ILE A 152 21.10 -11.35 -16.01
C ILE A 152 21.97 -12.50 -16.51
N ALA A 153 23.12 -12.17 -17.08
CA ALA A 153 24.13 -13.17 -17.42
C ALA A 153 24.84 -13.68 -16.16
N ALA A 154 25.31 -14.93 -16.19
CA ALA A 154 25.98 -15.55 -15.05
C ALA A 154 27.27 -14.82 -14.63
N ASP A 155 27.93 -14.10 -15.54
CA ASP A 155 29.12 -13.30 -15.27
C ASP A 155 28.82 -11.89 -14.70
N GLU A 156 27.57 -11.42 -14.80
CA GLU A 156 27.15 -10.10 -14.33
C GLU A 156 27.07 -10.03 -12.80
N GLN A 157 27.87 -9.18 -12.17
CA GLN A 157 27.91 -9.05 -10.72
C GLN A 157 26.65 -8.38 -10.16
N VAL A 158 26.05 -8.98 -9.13
CA VAL A 158 24.87 -8.44 -8.43
C VAL A 158 25.11 -8.23 -6.94
N ASN A 159 24.29 -7.37 -6.34
CA ASN A 159 24.27 -7.16 -4.90
C ASN A 159 23.18 -8.03 -4.25
N PRO A 160 23.24 -8.31 -2.94
CA PRO A 160 22.16 -9.03 -2.24
C PRO A 160 20.92 -8.17 -1.95
N ARG A 161 20.90 -6.92 -2.41
CA ARG A 161 19.80 -5.96 -2.20
C ARG A 161 19.62 -5.06 -3.42
N VAL A 162 18.38 -4.64 -3.67
CA VAL A 162 18.04 -3.53 -4.56
C VAL A 162 17.25 -2.50 -3.77
N GLY A 163 17.83 -1.30 -3.61
CA GLY A 163 17.33 -0.32 -2.65
C GLY A 163 17.31 -0.92 -1.24
N ASP A 164 16.17 -0.82 -0.57
CA ASP A 164 15.99 -1.37 0.78
C ASP A 164 15.51 -2.82 0.81
N ARG A 165 15.30 -3.47 -0.34
CA ARG A 165 14.77 -4.83 -0.42
C ARG A 165 15.88 -5.85 -0.61
N TYR A 166 15.78 -7.01 0.04
CA TYR A 166 16.61 -8.17 -0.28
C TYR A 166 16.34 -8.64 -1.70
N ALA A 167 17.35 -9.24 -2.32
CA ALA A 167 17.25 -9.85 -3.63
C ALA A 167 17.87 -11.24 -3.65
N PHE A 168 17.37 -12.09 -4.53
CA PHE A 168 17.72 -13.49 -4.65
C PHE A 168 17.87 -13.88 -6.13
N LEU A 169 18.56 -14.99 -6.36
CA LEU A 169 18.68 -15.64 -7.66
C LEU A 169 17.63 -16.72 -7.79
N GLN A 170 17.10 -16.90 -8.99
CA GLN A 170 16.17 -17.95 -9.34
C GLN A 170 16.49 -18.46 -10.74
N GLU A 171 16.33 -19.77 -10.94
CA GLU A 171 16.39 -20.40 -12.24
C GLU A 171 15.44 -19.71 -13.23
N LEU A 172 15.94 -19.51 -14.46
CA LEU A 172 15.11 -19.10 -15.57
C LEU A 172 14.40 -20.35 -16.12
N VAL A 173 13.10 -20.47 -15.86
CA VAL A 173 12.31 -21.57 -16.41
C VAL A 173 12.21 -21.40 -17.93
N GLU A 174 12.97 -22.21 -18.65
CA GLU A 174 12.98 -22.27 -20.10
C GLU A 174 11.76 -23.00 -20.64
N ARG A 175 11.36 -22.64 -21.86
CA ARG A 175 10.16 -23.17 -22.50
C ARG A 175 10.24 -23.05 -24.01
N ASP A 176 9.42 -23.85 -24.69
CA ASP A 176 9.23 -23.76 -26.13
C ASP A 176 8.28 -22.59 -26.51
N GLY A 177 8.66 -21.85 -27.56
CA GLY A 177 7.86 -20.81 -28.20
C GLY A 177 8.43 -19.39 -28.09
N ASP A 178 8.03 -18.53 -29.02
CA ASP A 178 8.64 -17.21 -29.21
C ASP A 178 8.19 -16.16 -28.18
N ARG A 179 7.13 -16.42 -27.40
CA ARG A 179 6.53 -15.45 -26.47
C ARG A 179 6.46 -16.00 -25.04
N HIS A 180 7.13 -15.31 -24.11
CA HIS A 180 7.02 -15.60 -22.68
C HIS A 180 5.58 -15.42 -22.23
N ARG A 181 5.05 -16.42 -21.50
CA ARG A 181 3.70 -16.42 -20.95
C ARG A 181 3.70 -17.07 -19.59
N ASP A 182 2.82 -16.63 -18.73
CA ASP A 182 2.54 -17.27 -17.46
C ASP A 182 1.03 -17.40 -17.26
N LEU A 183 0.65 -18.22 -16.30
CA LEU A 183 -0.72 -18.55 -15.98
C LEU A 183 -1.04 -17.99 -14.60
N ARG A 184 -2.07 -17.14 -14.52
CA ARG A 184 -2.64 -16.71 -13.24
C ARG A 184 -3.92 -17.48 -12.98
N VAL A 185 -3.93 -18.24 -11.89
CA VAL A 185 -5.09 -18.93 -11.33
C VAL A 185 -5.57 -18.13 -10.12
N TYR A 186 -6.83 -17.68 -10.12
CA TYR A 186 -7.42 -16.97 -8.98
C TYR A 186 -8.25 -17.97 -8.17
N ILE A 187 -7.92 -18.08 -6.88
CA ILE A 187 -8.52 -19.02 -5.95
C ILE A 187 -9.26 -18.25 -4.86
N VAL A 188 -10.45 -18.72 -4.50
CA VAL A 188 -11.24 -18.25 -3.35
C VAL A 188 -11.83 -19.48 -2.67
N ASP A 189 -11.62 -19.61 -1.37
CA ASP A 189 -12.12 -20.73 -0.54
C ASP A 189 -11.76 -22.13 -1.08
N GLY A 190 -10.57 -22.28 -1.65
CA GLY A 190 -10.13 -23.55 -2.24
C GLY A 190 -10.75 -23.86 -3.62
N ASP A 191 -11.55 -22.96 -4.18
CA ASP A 191 -12.10 -23.08 -5.54
C ASP A 191 -11.42 -22.14 -6.52
N ILE A 192 -11.22 -22.61 -7.76
CA ILE A 192 -10.68 -21.80 -8.86
C ILE A 192 -11.83 -21.00 -9.48
N VAL A 193 -11.83 -19.68 -9.26
CA VAL A 193 -12.89 -18.78 -9.75
C VAL A 193 -12.58 -18.14 -11.10
N GLY A 194 -11.33 -18.23 -11.56
CA GLY A 194 -10.96 -17.72 -12.87
C GLY A 194 -9.48 -17.89 -13.18
N THR A 195 -9.18 -18.09 -14.45
CA THR A 195 -7.82 -18.31 -14.92
C THR A 195 -7.55 -17.43 -16.13
N MET A 196 -6.39 -16.78 -16.16
CA MET A 196 -5.91 -16.06 -17.34
C MET A 196 -4.46 -16.42 -17.66
N ARG A 197 -4.16 -16.43 -18.96
CA ARG A 197 -2.79 -16.45 -19.48
C ARG A 197 -2.36 -15.01 -19.72
N ARG A 198 -1.17 -14.64 -19.26
CA ARG A 198 -0.58 -13.32 -19.50
C ARG A 198 0.64 -13.47 -20.38
N TYR A 199 0.78 -12.60 -21.36
CA TYR A 199 1.87 -12.65 -22.32
C TYR A 199 2.77 -11.43 -22.21
N ALA A 200 4.08 -11.66 -22.27
CA ALA A 200 5.05 -10.58 -22.29
C ALA A 200 4.98 -9.78 -23.62
N PRO A 201 5.29 -8.48 -23.62
CA PRO A 201 5.52 -7.70 -24.84
C PRO A 201 6.63 -8.30 -25.74
N GLU A 202 6.64 -7.99 -27.04
CA GLU A 202 7.59 -8.56 -28.04
C GLU A 202 9.10 -8.38 -27.73
N ASN A 203 9.47 -7.54 -26.76
CA ASN A 203 10.86 -7.30 -26.34
C ASN A 203 11.05 -7.38 -24.81
N ASP A 204 10.12 -8.00 -24.09
CA ASP A 204 10.24 -8.26 -22.66
C ASP A 204 9.96 -9.75 -22.39
N TRP A 205 10.49 -10.25 -21.29
CA TRP A 205 10.24 -11.62 -20.84
C TRP A 205 9.26 -11.65 -19.66
N ARG A 206 9.00 -10.49 -19.05
CA ARG A 206 8.04 -10.34 -17.95
C ARG A 206 6.63 -10.18 -18.50
N THR A 207 5.70 -10.97 -17.96
CA THR A 207 4.33 -11.10 -18.46
C THR A 207 3.32 -10.22 -17.71
N ASN A 208 3.77 -9.38 -16.78
CA ASN A 208 2.89 -8.54 -15.98
C ASN A 208 2.06 -7.59 -16.86
N VAL A 209 0.73 -7.62 -16.70
CA VAL A 209 -0.23 -6.75 -17.42
C VAL A 209 0.11 -5.27 -17.30
N ALA A 210 0.67 -4.85 -16.16
CA ALA A 210 1.10 -3.46 -15.92
C ALA A 210 2.23 -2.99 -16.84
N LEU A 211 2.94 -3.90 -17.51
CA LEU A 211 3.99 -3.61 -18.49
C LEU A 211 3.46 -3.60 -19.94
N GLY A 212 2.14 -3.65 -20.14
CA GLY A 212 1.51 -3.70 -21.46
C GLY A 212 1.43 -5.11 -22.05
N GLY A 213 1.49 -6.14 -21.21
CA GLY A 213 1.25 -7.53 -21.61
C GLY A 213 -0.22 -7.79 -21.95
N ASP A 214 -0.47 -8.65 -22.93
CA ASP A 214 -1.82 -9.10 -23.29
C ASP A 214 -2.33 -10.15 -22.29
N VAL A 215 -3.66 -10.22 -22.13
CA VAL A 215 -4.32 -11.23 -21.30
C VAL A 215 -5.34 -12.02 -22.12
N GLU A 216 -5.47 -13.31 -21.81
CA GLU A 216 -6.40 -14.23 -22.46
C GLU A 216 -7.02 -15.14 -21.39
N GLY A 217 -8.34 -15.33 -21.41
CA GLY A 217 -9.00 -16.29 -20.52
C GLY A 217 -8.58 -17.72 -20.83
N VAL A 218 -8.53 -18.58 -19.82
CA VAL A 218 -8.23 -20.01 -20.00
C VAL A 218 -9.42 -20.81 -19.52
N ASP A 219 -10.16 -21.39 -20.47
CA ASP A 219 -11.34 -22.21 -20.17
C ASP A 219 -10.97 -23.63 -19.72
N ASP A 220 -9.93 -24.21 -20.33
CA ASP A 220 -9.44 -25.56 -20.04
C ASP A 220 -8.09 -25.47 -19.34
N LEU A 221 -8.14 -25.42 -18.00
CA LEU A 221 -6.96 -25.39 -17.14
C LEU A 221 -6.41 -26.82 -16.98
N PRO A 222 -5.14 -27.09 -17.32
CA PRO A 222 -4.54 -28.40 -17.08
C PRO A 222 -4.65 -28.83 -15.60
N GLU A 223 -5.01 -30.10 -15.37
CA GLU A 223 -5.26 -30.65 -14.03
C GLU A 223 -4.03 -30.51 -13.11
N ASP A 224 -2.83 -30.72 -13.65
CA ASP A 224 -1.57 -30.55 -12.93
C ASP A 224 -1.30 -29.10 -12.49
N ALA A 225 -1.67 -28.12 -13.32
CA ALA A 225 -1.62 -26.71 -12.96
C ALA A 225 -2.68 -26.33 -11.92
N ALA A 226 -3.89 -26.89 -12.03
CA ALA A 226 -4.97 -26.67 -11.07
C ALA A 226 -4.59 -27.19 -9.69
N ASP A 227 -4.16 -28.46 -9.60
CA ASP A 227 -3.74 -29.11 -8.35
C ASP A 227 -2.59 -28.36 -7.70
N MET A 228 -1.58 -27.94 -8.49
CA MET A 228 -0.44 -27.17 -7.99
C MET A 228 -0.88 -25.81 -7.42
N ALA A 229 -1.78 -25.11 -8.10
CA ALA A 229 -2.26 -23.80 -7.64
C ALA A 229 -3.05 -23.92 -6.33
N LEU A 230 -3.95 -24.90 -6.26
CA LEU A 230 -4.74 -25.20 -5.06
C LEU A 230 -3.85 -25.59 -3.89
N ALA A 231 -2.90 -26.51 -4.10
CA ALA A 231 -1.95 -26.94 -3.07
C ALA A 231 -1.07 -25.78 -2.56
N ALA A 232 -0.65 -24.87 -3.45
CA ALA A 232 0.13 -23.70 -3.05
C ALA A 232 -0.67 -22.73 -2.17
N ALA A 233 -1.92 -22.44 -2.53
CA ALA A 233 -2.79 -21.55 -1.76
C ALA A 233 -3.15 -22.15 -0.39
N ASP A 234 -3.51 -23.44 -0.35
CA ASP A 234 -3.86 -24.17 0.87
C ASP A 234 -2.69 -24.26 1.86
N ARG A 235 -1.50 -24.65 1.38
CA ARG A 235 -0.31 -24.79 2.25
C ARG A 235 0.14 -23.48 2.88
N ILE A 236 -0.04 -22.35 2.19
CA ILE A 236 0.22 -21.02 2.76
C ILE A 236 -0.91 -20.59 3.70
N GLY A 237 -2.11 -21.15 3.52
CA GLY A 237 -3.31 -20.83 4.29
C GLY A 237 -3.96 -19.53 3.84
N LEU A 238 -4.06 -19.30 2.53
CA LEU A 238 -4.74 -18.13 1.98
C LEU A 238 -6.19 -18.49 1.62
N ASP A 239 -7.12 -17.72 2.17
CA ASP A 239 -8.55 -17.75 1.92
C ASP A 239 -8.89 -17.30 0.49
N TYR A 240 -8.10 -16.37 -0.07
CA TYR A 240 -8.14 -16.00 -1.48
C TYR A 240 -6.77 -15.54 -1.97
N ALA A 241 -6.40 -15.92 -3.19
CA ALA A 241 -5.11 -15.56 -3.77
C ALA A 241 -5.10 -15.62 -5.30
N GLY A 242 -4.19 -14.86 -5.91
CA GLY A 242 -3.77 -15.12 -7.29
C GLY A 242 -2.47 -15.91 -7.30
N VAL A 243 -2.45 -17.07 -7.91
CA VAL A 243 -1.29 -17.95 -8.04
C VAL A 243 -0.74 -17.85 -9.45
N ASP A 244 0.56 -17.53 -9.58
CA ASP A 244 1.25 -17.43 -10.85
C ASP A 244 2.10 -18.67 -11.10
N LEU A 245 1.80 -19.37 -12.19
CA LEU A 245 2.51 -20.55 -12.66
C LEU A 245 3.17 -20.28 -14.00
N VAL A 246 4.30 -20.94 -14.25
CA VAL A 246 4.94 -20.98 -15.57
C VAL A 246 5.12 -22.43 -16.01
N GLU A 247 4.89 -22.68 -17.28
CA GLU A 247 5.10 -23.98 -17.92
C GLU A 247 6.54 -24.04 -18.45
N GLY A 248 7.33 -24.95 -17.90
CA GLY A 248 8.67 -25.32 -18.37
C GLY A 248 8.68 -26.65 -19.14
N HIS A 249 9.87 -27.11 -19.53
CA HIS A 249 10.02 -28.38 -20.27
C HIS A 249 9.68 -29.63 -19.43
N ASP A 250 9.76 -29.52 -18.11
CA ASP A 250 9.55 -30.59 -17.13
C ASP A 250 8.22 -30.48 -16.36
N GLY A 251 7.39 -29.49 -16.70
CA GLY A 251 6.06 -29.28 -16.13
C GLY A 251 5.84 -27.85 -15.63
N TRP A 252 4.82 -27.68 -14.80
CA TRP A 252 4.51 -26.39 -14.19
C TRP A 252 5.43 -26.07 -13.02
N HIS A 253 5.69 -24.78 -12.82
CA HIS A 253 6.47 -24.25 -11.71
C HIS A 253 5.77 -23.04 -11.11
N LEU A 254 5.73 -22.97 -9.77
CA LEU A 254 5.18 -21.83 -9.06
C LEU A 254 6.15 -20.63 -9.07
N LEU A 255 5.66 -19.47 -9.51
CA LEU A 255 6.41 -18.20 -9.52
C LEU A 255 6.10 -17.30 -8.32
N GLU A 256 4.82 -17.07 -8.03
CA GLU A 256 4.38 -16.27 -6.89
C GLU A 256 2.97 -16.65 -6.43
N VAL A 257 2.69 -16.45 -5.14
CA VAL A 257 1.33 -16.48 -4.59
C VAL A 257 1.01 -15.08 -4.06
N ASN A 258 -0.03 -14.46 -4.58
CA ASN A 258 -0.36 -13.07 -4.31
C ASN A 258 -1.64 -12.96 -3.45
N PRO A 259 -1.52 -12.62 -2.15
CA PRO A 259 -2.65 -12.61 -1.21
C PRO A 259 -3.60 -11.43 -1.43
N THR A 260 -3.19 -10.43 -2.21
CA THR A 260 -3.99 -9.24 -2.55
C THR A 260 -4.04 -9.06 -4.07
N ALA A 261 -4.16 -10.16 -4.81
CA ALA A 261 -4.18 -10.13 -6.27
C ALA A 261 -5.31 -9.24 -6.79
N GLY A 262 -4.98 -8.33 -7.71
CA GLY A 262 -5.97 -7.58 -8.47
C GLY A 262 -6.65 -8.47 -9.52
N PHE A 263 -7.91 -8.19 -9.82
CA PHE A 263 -8.73 -9.01 -10.72
C PHE A 263 -9.38 -8.23 -11.85
N LYS A 264 -9.04 -6.95 -12.05
CA LYS A 264 -9.48 -6.19 -13.24
C LYS A 264 -9.05 -6.86 -14.56
N GLY A 265 -7.78 -7.22 -14.69
CA GLY A 265 -7.27 -7.90 -15.89
C GLY A 265 -7.84 -9.32 -16.04
N LEU A 266 -8.10 -10.01 -14.92
CA LEU A 266 -8.77 -11.30 -14.93
C LEU A 266 -10.21 -11.16 -15.45
N PHE A 267 -10.96 -10.16 -14.98
CA PHE A 267 -12.31 -9.88 -15.43
C PHE A 267 -12.35 -9.49 -16.91
N GLU A 268 -11.40 -8.69 -17.39
CA GLU A 268 -11.27 -8.37 -18.82
C GLU A 268 -11.02 -9.62 -19.68
N ALA A 269 -10.28 -10.60 -19.14
CA ALA A 269 -9.93 -11.84 -19.84
C ALA A 269 -11.04 -12.91 -19.80
N THR A 270 -11.76 -13.01 -18.67
CA THR A 270 -12.67 -14.14 -18.38
C THR A 270 -14.14 -13.74 -18.31
N GLY A 271 -14.45 -12.46 -18.10
CA GLY A 271 -15.79 -11.99 -17.76
C GLY A 271 -16.25 -12.36 -16.34
N VAL A 272 -15.37 -12.95 -15.51
CA VAL A 272 -15.69 -13.42 -14.16
C VAL A 272 -14.98 -12.55 -13.12
N SER A 273 -15.77 -11.97 -12.21
CA SER A 273 -15.31 -11.16 -11.08
C SER A 273 -15.17 -12.05 -9.85
N PRO A 274 -13.98 -12.13 -9.23
CA PRO A 274 -13.80 -12.81 -7.95
C PRO A 274 -14.52 -12.16 -6.76
N ALA A 275 -15.00 -10.92 -6.90
CA ALA A 275 -15.53 -10.15 -5.77
C ALA A 275 -16.73 -10.82 -5.06
N PRO A 276 -17.74 -11.38 -5.76
CA PRO A 276 -18.86 -12.06 -5.12
C PRO A 276 -18.47 -13.35 -4.41
N TYR A 277 -17.48 -14.08 -4.92
CA TYR A 277 -16.94 -15.27 -4.23
C TYR A 277 -16.22 -14.88 -2.93
N ILE A 278 -15.43 -13.80 -2.95
CA ILE A 278 -14.78 -13.28 -1.72
C ILE A 278 -15.83 -12.78 -0.72
N ALA A 279 -16.89 -12.14 -1.22
CA ALA A 279 -18.01 -11.68 -0.39
C ALA A 279 -18.75 -12.84 0.26
N LYS A 280 -19.07 -13.90 -0.51
CA LYS A 280 -19.63 -15.16 -0.02
C LYS A 280 -18.80 -15.72 1.13
N LEU A 281 -17.50 -15.94 0.90
CA LEU A 281 -16.60 -16.51 1.90
C LEU A 281 -16.59 -15.69 3.19
N ALA A 282 -16.53 -14.35 3.07
CA ALA A 282 -16.58 -13.48 4.23
C ALA A 282 -17.92 -13.58 4.99
N VAL A 283 -19.04 -13.52 4.27
CA VAL A 283 -20.38 -13.64 4.86
C VAL A 283 -20.56 -14.96 5.60
N GLU A 284 -20.19 -16.08 4.97
CA GLU A 284 -20.30 -17.42 5.57
C GLU A 284 -19.36 -17.58 6.77
N THR A 285 -18.15 -16.98 6.71
CA THR A 285 -17.22 -16.92 7.86
C THR A 285 -17.82 -16.16 9.05
N ALA A 286 -18.63 -15.13 8.79
CA ALA A 286 -19.35 -14.39 9.82
C ALA A 286 -20.64 -15.10 10.29
N GLY A 287 -21.00 -16.24 9.68
CA GLY A 287 -22.18 -17.03 10.02
C GLY A 287 -23.47 -16.61 9.29
N GLY A 288 -23.35 -15.80 8.23
CA GLY A 288 -24.45 -15.51 7.31
C GLY A 288 -24.63 -16.61 6.25
N GLU A 289 -25.70 -16.52 5.48
CA GLU A 289 -26.01 -17.44 4.38
C GLU A 289 -26.11 -16.65 3.07
N VAL A 290 -25.58 -17.20 1.98
CA VAL A 290 -25.68 -16.59 0.64
C VAL A 290 -26.27 -17.57 -0.36
N ASP A 291 -26.92 -17.04 -1.39
CA ASP A 291 -27.42 -17.82 -2.52
C ASP A 291 -26.34 -17.94 -3.61
N ASP A 292 -25.94 -19.17 -3.92
CA ASP A 292 -24.90 -19.47 -4.92
C ASP A 292 -25.29 -18.98 -6.32
N ASP A 293 -26.58 -19.08 -6.69
CA ASP A 293 -27.07 -18.60 -7.99
C ASP A 293 -26.89 -17.07 -8.12
N GLU A 294 -27.03 -16.36 -6.99
CA GLU A 294 -26.82 -14.92 -6.94
C GLU A 294 -25.33 -14.54 -7.00
N VAL A 295 -24.47 -15.33 -6.36
CA VAL A 295 -23.00 -15.19 -6.47
C VAL A 295 -22.56 -15.33 -7.93
N GLU A 296 -23.03 -16.36 -8.63
CA GLU A 296 -22.74 -16.57 -10.06
C GLU A 296 -23.24 -15.41 -10.93
N ARG A 297 -24.46 -14.93 -10.67
CA ARG A 297 -25.05 -13.80 -11.39
C ARG A 297 -24.25 -12.51 -11.20
N LEU A 298 -23.85 -12.21 -9.96
CA LEU A 298 -23.05 -11.03 -9.63
C LEU A 298 -21.64 -11.12 -10.21
N ALA A 299 -21.07 -12.33 -10.32
CA ALA A 299 -19.71 -12.53 -10.83
C ALA A 299 -19.56 -12.09 -12.30
N GLN A 300 -20.66 -11.99 -13.06
CA GLN A 300 -20.67 -11.53 -14.45
C GLN A 300 -20.44 -10.00 -14.60
N THR A 301 -20.35 -9.26 -13.49
CA THR A 301 -20.11 -7.82 -13.50
C THR A 301 -19.04 -7.42 -12.48
N LEU A 302 -18.15 -6.52 -12.88
CA LEU A 302 -17.23 -5.86 -11.97
C LEU A 302 -17.84 -4.52 -11.51
N ASP A 303 -18.65 -4.56 -10.45
CA ASP A 303 -19.23 -3.33 -9.87
C ASP A 303 -18.20 -2.56 -9.06
N ASP A 304 -17.46 -1.67 -9.73
CA ASP A 304 -16.50 -0.76 -9.11
C ASP A 304 -17.09 0.61 -8.74
N SER A 305 -18.43 0.70 -8.67
CA SER A 305 -19.13 1.90 -8.24
C SER A 305 -18.80 2.25 -6.79
N ARG A 306 -19.05 3.50 -6.40
CA ARG A 306 -18.77 3.96 -5.04
C ARG A 306 -19.71 3.24 -4.06
N PRO A 307 -19.19 2.55 -3.03
CA PRO A 307 -20.05 1.88 -2.04
C PRO A 307 -20.92 2.86 -1.25
N ALA A 308 -22.09 2.42 -0.80
CA ALA A 308 -23.06 3.26 -0.11
C ALA A 308 -22.53 3.80 1.23
N ASP A 309 -21.75 3.00 1.96
CA ASP A 309 -21.08 3.36 3.22
C ASP A 309 -19.94 4.40 3.06
N VAL A 310 -19.60 4.76 1.82
CA VAL A 310 -18.69 5.86 1.54
C VAL A 310 -19.53 7.11 1.27
N GLU A 311 -19.84 7.89 2.30
CA GLU A 311 -20.41 9.23 2.13
C GLU A 311 -19.67 9.95 1.01
N ALA A 312 -20.40 10.54 0.05
CA ALA A 312 -19.84 11.49 -0.92
C ALA A 312 -18.84 12.35 -0.17
N ASN A 313 -17.58 12.48 -0.64
CA ASN A 313 -16.68 13.46 -0.02
C ASN A 313 -17.55 14.71 0.01
N PRO A 314 -17.84 15.30 1.19
CA PRO A 314 -18.40 16.63 1.17
C PRO A 314 -17.46 17.36 0.23
N THR A 315 -18.02 17.91 -0.87
CA THR A 315 -17.26 18.80 -1.75
C THR A 315 -16.73 19.79 -0.76
N PRO A 316 -15.43 19.74 -0.37
CA PRO A 316 -14.99 20.09 0.97
C PRO A 316 -15.70 21.37 1.24
N ASP A 317 -16.68 21.30 2.14
CA ASP A 317 -17.59 22.41 2.28
C ASP A 317 -16.61 23.54 2.47
N ARG A 318 -16.57 24.48 1.53
CA ARG A 318 -15.78 25.69 1.71
C ARG A 318 -16.47 26.54 2.80
N GLU A 319 -17.13 25.90 3.76
CA GLU A 319 -17.36 26.33 5.11
C GLU A 319 -15.96 26.51 5.72
N GLU A 320 -15.45 27.68 5.37
CA GLU A 320 -14.31 28.37 5.96
C GLU A 320 -13.02 27.55 5.94
N ALA A 321 -12.34 27.53 4.78
CA ALA A 321 -10.88 27.40 4.83
C ALA A 321 -10.39 28.44 5.84
N ASN A 322 -9.96 27.99 7.02
CA ASN A 322 -9.58 28.86 8.13
C ASN A 322 -8.69 29.98 7.58
N VAL A 323 -9.22 31.21 7.57
CA VAL A 323 -8.51 32.34 6.96
C VAL A 323 -7.45 32.78 7.95
N ILE A 324 -6.19 32.47 7.64
CA ILE A 324 -5.05 32.91 8.43
C ILE A 324 -4.48 34.20 7.84
N GLY A 325 -3.90 35.02 8.69
CA GLY A 325 -3.31 36.29 8.27
C GLY A 325 -1.99 36.15 7.52
N TYR A 326 -1.50 37.28 7.05
CA TYR A 326 -0.08 37.45 6.68
C TYR A 326 0.84 37.14 7.86
N THR A 327 0.39 37.44 9.08
CA THR A 327 0.96 36.96 10.33
C THR A 327 -0.13 36.31 11.18
N GLU A 328 0.24 35.25 11.90
CA GLU A 328 -0.68 34.43 12.70
C GLU A 328 -0.02 34.02 14.02
N ASP A 329 -0.80 33.96 15.10
CA ASP A 329 -0.33 33.38 16.36
C ASP A 329 -0.32 31.86 16.25
N VAL A 330 0.84 31.24 16.47
CA VAL A 330 1.01 29.80 16.36
C VAL A 330 1.65 29.20 17.60
N LEU A 331 1.36 27.92 17.85
CA LEU A 331 2.03 27.12 18.87
C LEU A 331 3.08 26.25 18.20
N VAL A 332 4.35 26.37 18.57
CA VAL A 332 5.43 25.54 18.03
C VAL A 332 5.94 24.61 19.11
N SER A 333 5.88 23.30 18.87
CA SER A 333 6.26 22.26 19.84
C SER A 333 7.41 21.43 19.30
N GLY A 334 8.41 21.16 20.16
CA GLY A 334 9.47 20.18 19.95
C GLY A 334 9.39 19.09 21.02
N THR A 335 10.47 18.31 21.22
CA THR A 335 10.46 17.20 22.18
C THR A 335 10.45 17.67 23.64
N SER A 336 10.89 18.91 23.88
CA SER A 336 11.21 19.38 25.25
C SER A 336 10.42 20.61 25.66
N GLY A 337 9.61 21.20 24.77
CA GLY A 337 8.85 22.40 25.08
C GLY A 337 7.89 22.83 23.96
N THR A 338 6.98 23.75 24.31
CA THR A 338 6.04 24.39 23.40
C THR A 338 6.09 25.91 23.60
N GLU A 339 6.12 26.66 22.51
CA GLU A 339 6.23 28.11 22.52
C GLU A 339 5.13 28.74 21.67
N ARG A 340 4.51 29.82 22.17
CA ARG A 340 3.59 30.64 21.40
C ARG A 340 4.36 31.79 20.74
N ILE A 341 4.27 31.89 19.43
CA ILE A 341 5.01 32.89 18.64
C ILE A 341 4.14 33.41 17.49
N VAL A 342 4.46 34.61 17.01
CA VAL A 342 3.87 35.14 15.76
C VAL A 342 4.68 34.58 14.59
N ALA A 343 4.02 33.80 13.74
CA ALA A 343 4.59 33.30 12.50
C ALA A 343 4.13 34.14 11.31
N LYS A 344 4.94 34.14 10.25
CA LYS A 344 4.59 34.81 8.99
C LYS A 344 4.26 33.78 7.92
N SER A 345 3.17 34.03 7.19
CA SER A 345 2.76 33.23 6.04
C SER A 345 3.66 33.55 4.83
N ASP A 346 4.41 32.55 4.34
CA ASP A 346 5.28 32.67 3.16
C ASP A 346 4.85 31.68 2.06
N THR A 347 3.94 32.14 1.21
CA THR A 347 3.41 31.34 0.09
C THR A 347 4.45 31.02 -0.97
N GLY A 348 5.59 31.74 -0.98
CA GLY A 348 6.73 31.49 -1.86
C GLY A 348 7.62 30.34 -1.38
N ALA A 349 7.56 30.00 -0.08
CA ALA A 349 8.34 28.92 0.51
C ALA A 349 7.62 27.58 0.36
N SER A 350 8.29 26.59 -0.23
CA SER A 350 7.75 25.22 -0.31
C SER A 350 7.67 24.51 1.03
N ARG A 351 8.40 25.00 2.04
CA ARG A 351 8.60 24.33 3.33
C ARG A 351 8.70 25.36 4.45
N THR A 352 8.20 25.00 5.61
CA THR A 352 8.25 25.77 6.84
C THR A 352 9.70 25.91 7.34
N SER A 353 10.03 27.09 7.86
CA SER A 353 11.38 27.37 8.38
C SER A 353 11.33 27.96 9.78
N ILE A 354 12.27 27.54 10.62
CA ILE A 354 12.33 27.88 12.04
C ILE A 354 13.69 28.44 12.42
N ASP A 355 13.68 29.47 13.28
CA ASP A 355 14.89 30.05 13.85
C ASP A 355 15.63 29.06 14.74
N THR A 356 16.96 29.07 14.68
CA THR A 356 17.82 28.14 15.45
C THR A 356 17.67 28.28 16.96
N ARG A 357 17.41 29.48 17.49
CA ARG A 357 17.21 29.68 18.94
C ARG A 357 15.84 29.18 19.37
N LEU A 358 14.80 29.45 18.57
CA LEU A 358 13.47 28.92 18.84
C LEU A 358 13.48 27.39 18.80
N ALA A 359 14.11 26.80 17.79
CA ALA A 359 14.27 25.35 17.67
C ALA A 359 15.03 24.73 18.84
N ALA A 360 16.12 25.36 19.30
CA ALA A 360 16.84 24.91 20.49
C ALA A 360 15.97 25.00 21.75
N LYS A 361 15.17 26.08 21.90
CA LYS A 361 14.30 26.32 23.05
C LYS A 361 13.21 25.25 23.19
N ILE A 362 12.57 24.86 22.08
CA ILE A 362 11.54 23.81 22.08
C ILE A 362 12.10 22.39 22.09
N GLY A 363 13.42 22.24 21.94
CA GLY A 363 14.06 20.93 21.76
C GLY A 363 13.67 20.28 20.44
N ALA A 364 13.78 20.98 19.31
CA ALA A 364 13.55 20.37 18.00
C ALA A 364 14.71 19.40 17.68
N GLY A 365 14.41 18.14 17.34
CA GLY A 365 15.45 17.16 17.04
C GLY A 365 14.92 15.78 16.61
N PRO A 366 15.82 14.83 16.29
CA PRO A 366 17.17 15.06 15.78
C PRO A 366 17.15 15.66 14.36
N ILE A 367 18.31 16.06 13.84
CA ILE A 367 18.42 16.48 12.43
C ILE A 367 18.14 15.26 11.55
N LYS A 368 17.04 15.29 10.80
CA LYS A 368 16.66 14.20 9.89
C LYS A 368 17.47 14.21 8.60
N SER A 369 17.72 15.40 8.05
CA SER A 369 18.38 15.54 6.74
C SER A 369 18.95 16.95 6.53
N MET A 370 19.65 17.14 5.42
CA MET A 370 20.12 18.45 4.94
C MET A 370 19.34 18.83 3.67
N THR A 371 18.75 20.02 3.64
CA THR A 371 18.04 20.54 2.45
C THR A 371 18.76 21.72 1.83
N LYS A 372 18.80 21.81 0.50
CA LYS A 372 19.44 22.92 -0.22
C LYS A 372 18.39 23.98 -0.59
N VAL A 373 18.44 25.14 0.05
CA VAL A 373 17.49 26.23 -0.21
C VAL A 373 18.13 27.26 -1.14
N LYS A 374 17.46 27.57 -2.25
CA LYS A 374 17.84 28.66 -3.16
C LYS A 374 17.07 29.92 -2.75
N SER A 375 17.76 31.02 -2.45
CA SER A 375 17.11 32.34 -2.32
C SER A 375 17.31 33.14 -3.60
N GLY A 376 16.38 34.05 -3.91
CA GLY A 376 16.46 34.90 -5.11
C GLY A 376 17.71 35.78 -5.20
N SER A 377 18.47 35.89 -4.10
CA SER A 377 19.62 36.80 -3.96
C SER A 377 20.99 36.12 -4.07
N VAL A 378 21.08 34.78 -4.14
CA VAL A 378 22.35 34.04 -4.09
C VAL A 378 22.44 32.96 -5.17
N LYS A 379 23.47 33.01 -6.02
CA LYS A 379 23.68 32.08 -7.16
C LYS A 379 23.93 30.62 -6.78
N SER A 380 24.25 30.31 -5.52
CA SER A 380 24.40 28.94 -5.01
C SER A 380 23.52 28.72 -3.76
N GLY A 381 22.70 27.66 -3.77
CA GLY A 381 21.80 27.34 -2.66
C GLY A 381 22.55 26.94 -1.39
N LYS A 382 22.06 27.39 -0.23
CA LYS A 382 22.63 27.11 1.10
C LYS A 382 22.03 25.82 1.67
N ALA A 383 22.89 24.91 2.15
CA ALA A 383 22.45 23.70 2.84
C ALA A 383 21.98 24.04 4.26
N ARG A 384 20.81 23.53 4.66
CA ARG A 384 20.18 23.77 5.95
C ARG A 384 19.78 22.44 6.60
N PRO A 385 20.07 22.23 7.89
CA PRO A 385 19.53 21.10 8.62
C PRO A 385 18.01 21.14 8.69
N VAL A 386 17.38 19.98 8.77
CA VAL A 386 15.91 19.82 8.88
C VAL A 386 15.58 19.08 10.16
N VAL A 387 14.63 19.60 10.92
CA VAL A 387 14.13 19.03 12.19
C VAL A 387 12.62 18.89 12.13
N ASP A 388 12.08 17.90 12.82
CA ASP A 388 10.64 17.80 13.01
C ASP A 388 10.17 18.78 14.09
N ILE A 389 9.07 19.47 13.79
CA ILE A 389 8.33 20.29 14.76
C ILE A 389 6.84 20.05 14.56
N VAL A 390 6.06 20.29 15.61
CA VAL A 390 4.60 20.36 15.53
C VAL A 390 4.18 21.83 15.60
N VAL A 391 3.48 22.31 14.58
CA VAL A 391 2.98 23.69 14.50
C VAL A 391 1.45 23.68 14.62
N GLY A 392 0.93 24.30 15.68
CA GLY A 392 -0.48 24.57 15.86
C GLY A 392 -0.89 25.89 15.20
N VAL A 393 -1.78 25.86 14.21
CA VAL A 393 -2.28 27.04 13.47
C VAL A 393 -3.81 26.97 13.41
N ALA A 394 -4.50 28.04 13.80
CA ALA A 394 -5.96 28.14 13.74
C ALA A 394 -6.74 26.94 14.35
N GLY A 395 -6.17 26.29 15.36
CA GLY A 395 -6.76 25.11 16.03
C GLY A 395 -6.24 23.76 15.53
N ASP A 396 -5.68 23.69 14.32
CA ASP A 396 -5.12 22.44 13.76
C ASP A 396 -3.64 22.30 14.14
N ARG A 397 -3.13 21.05 14.15
CA ARG A 397 -1.73 20.75 14.42
C ARG A 397 -1.09 20.07 13.21
N HIS A 398 0.03 20.62 12.76
CA HIS A 398 0.78 20.15 11.60
C HIS A 398 2.17 19.67 12.04
N THR A 399 2.47 18.39 11.82
CA THR A 399 3.83 17.87 11.99
C THR A 399 4.61 18.10 10.71
N VAL A 400 5.64 18.94 10.75
CA VAL A 400 6.42 19.31 9.57
C VAL A 400 7.92 19.16 9.78
N ALA A 401 8.59 18.82 8.69
CA ALA A 401 10.05 18.80 8.62
C ALA A 401 10.54 20.22 8.31
N ALA A 402 10.76 21.04 9.34
CA ALA A 402 11.13 22.44 9.20
C ALA A 402 12.64 22.64 8.97
N SER A 403 13.00 23.55 8.06
CA SER A 403 14.40 23.90 7.83
C SER A 403 14.92 24.91 8.85
N LEU A 404 16.10 24.65 9.41
CA LEU A 404 16.77 25.54 10.37
C LEU A 404 17.50 26.69 9.67
N GLU A 405 17.28 27.91 10.14
CA GLU A 405 17.97 29.11 9.67
C GLU A 405 18.24 30.06 10.84
N ASP A 406 19.41 30.69 10.88
CA ASP A 406 19.67 31.77 11.83
C ASP A 406 18.95 33.04 11.35
N ARG A 407 17.88 33.40 12.07
CA ARG A 407 16.98 34.51 11.76
C ARG A 407 16.96 35.52 12.90
N GLY A 408 17.98 35.55 13.75
CA GLY A 408 18.04 36.49 14.89
C GLY A 408 18.03 37.98 14.54
N HIS A 409 18.02 38.32 13.25
CA HIS A 409 17.92 39.67 12.68
C HIS A 409 16.56 39.97 12.02
N MET A 410 15.62 39.01 12.03
CA MET A 410 14.28 39.14 11.43
C MET A 410 13.19 39.25 12.49
N ASP A 411 12.06 39.85 12.13
CA ASP A 411 10.93 40.08 13.04
C ASP A 411 10.13 38.80 13.37
N TYR A 412 10.28 37.74 12.57
CA TYR A 412 9.50 36.49 12.70
C TYR A 412 10.40 35.25 12.82
N PRO A 413 10.38 34.53 13.96
CA PRO A 413 11.21 33.35 14.19
C PRO A 413 10.67 32.08 13.49
N LEU A 414 9.47 32.11 12.91
CA LEU A 414 8.90 31.03 12.10
C LEU A 414 8.26 31.59 10.82
N LEU A 415 8.53 30.94 9.69
CA LEU A 415 7.76 31.13 8.46
C LEU A 415 6.99 29.86 8.12
N LEU A 416 5.69 30.01 7.91
CA LEU A 416 4.81 28.96 7.43
C LEU A 416 4.98 28.81 5.92
N GLY A 417 5.42 27.64 5.47
CA GLY A 417 5.53 27.31 4.06
C GLY A 417 4.29 26.58 3.55
N ARG A 418 4.29 26.22 2.25
CA ARG A 418 3.17 25.49 1.62
C ARG A 418 2.88 24.12 2.22
N ASP A 419 3.83 23.50 2.92
CA ASP A 419 3.62 22.29 3.71
C ASP A 419 2.58 22.44 4.82
N ILE A 420 2.31 23.69 5.26
CA ILE A 420 1.21 24.04 6.18
C ILE A 420 0.15 24.86 5.44
N LEU A 421 0.56 25.88 4.67
CA LEU A 421 -0.35 26.85 4.06
C LEU A 421 -1.29 26.25 3.01
N GLN A 422 -1.01 25.06 2.46
CA GLN A 422 -1.93 24.39 1.52
C GLN A 422 -3.30 24.04 2.15
N HIS A 423 -3.39 24.05 3.48
CA HIS A 423 -4.61 23.78 4.23
C HIS A 423 -5.42 25.06 4.57
N TYR A 424 -4.93 26.26 4.24
CA TYR A 424 -5.51 27.53 4.66
C TYR A 424 -5.67 28.53 3.51
N GLN A 425 -6.56 29.52 3.67
CA GLN A 425 -6.56 30.73 2.86
C GLN A 425 -5.77 31.82 3.57
N VAL A 426 -4.82 32.45 2.87
CA VAL A 426 -4.00 33.53 3.44
C VAL A 426 -4.60 34.88 3.07
N ASP A 427 -5.16 35.60 4.05
CA ASP A 427 -5.51 37.01 3.88
C ASP A 427 -4.31 37.90 4.18
N VAL A 428 -3.73 38.45 3.12
CA VAL A 428 -2.53 39.30 3.19
C VAL A 428 -2.78 40.62 3.95
N ARG A 429 -4.05 41.01 4.12
CA ARG A 429 -4.46 42.23 4.84
C ARG A 429 -4.54 42.02 6.35
N ARG A 430 -4.71 40.78 6.80
CA ARG A 430 -4.82 40.45 8.23
C ARG A 430 -3.43 40.28 8.84
N ARG A 431 -3.15 41.02 9.92
CA ARG A 431 -1.91 40.92 10.69
C ARG A 431 -2.24 40.84 12.17
N THR A 432 -1.71 39.84 12.86
CA THR A 432 -1.78 39.76 14.31
C THR A 432 -1.03 40.93 14.95
N GLY A 433 -1.71 41.74 15.77
CA GLY A 433 -1.14 42.86 16.52
C GLY A 433 -1.50 44.28 16.03
N GLU A 434 -2.27 44.44 14.95
CA GLU A 434 -2.85 45.74 14.57
C GLU A 434 -4.26 45.87 15.20
N GLU A 435 -4.37 46.58 16.33
CA GLU A 435 -5.65 47.10 16.81
C GLU A 435 -6.22 48.06 15.75
N SER A 436 -7.49 47.89 15.42
CA SER A 436 -8.26 48.77 14.55
C SER A 436 -8.34 50.18 15.15
N SER A 437 -7.38 51.05 14.82
CA SER A 437 -7.50 52.49 15.03
C SER A 437 -8.21 53.12 13.82
N SER A 438 -9.51 52.89 13.74
CA SER A 438 -10.42 53.72 12.95
C SER A 438 -11.84 53.53 13.45
N ASP A 439 -12.23 54.32 14.44
CA ASP A 439 -13.55 54.95 14.57
C ASP A 439 -13.54 55.83 15.83
N GLU A 440 -13.22 57.12 15.65
CA GLU A 440 -13.92 58.25 16.29
C GLU A 440 -13.32 59.58 15.76
N GLU A 441 -14.15 60.24 14.93
CA GLU A 441 -14.17 61.63 14.42
C GLU A 441 -13.15 62.13 13.37
#